data_AF-A0A8J8JHE7-F1
#
_entry.id   AF-A0A8J8JHE7-F1
#
_cell.length_a   1.000
_cell.length_b   1.000
_cell.length_c   1.000
_cell.angle_alpha   90.00
_cell.angle_beta   90.00
_cell.angle_gamma   90.00
#
_symmetry.space_group_name_H-M   'P 1'
#
loop_
_entity.id
_entity.type
_entity.pdbx_description
1 polymer ?
#
loop_
_entity_poly.entity_id
_entity_poly.type
_entity_poly.pdbx_seq_one_letter_code
_entity_poly.pdbx_strand_id
1 'polypeptide(L)'
;MEVNPLPLTVGLLLLLVTAYGILRARRYYGLADSPTRRFITGLEVALVLFGFAGGTMMILMAFLGEGLFLLVELVLITGFLFLVALSIRYLEEETQGIYGKKLTGETGIKKSDVFLVETTEEAKLLLKALERENVPIFVISRRPKDDWTRKFGINPEKFLWLSGVPHKHAVNPSSLHILREEAVKFMRNHDRSAIYIEGIEYLMFYVEFNAIAKFLFTLRDYALVNGAYMIVLASPSILDKKQFTILAKEFKKPDIEEVEEILFSKAFFGGITREDLDKLIGKTKVKSRKSEEQTGEGNASDSGSKEGSRSG
;
A
#
# COMPACT_ATOMS: atom_id res chain seq x y z
N MET A 1 -34.15 30.33 -47.56
CA MET A 1 -33.98 29.33 -46.49
C MET A 1 -33.70 30.09 -45.22
N GLU A 2 -34.61 30.06 -44.24
CA GLU A 2 -34.32 30.59 -42.91
C GLU A 2 -33.33 29.66 -42.22
N VAL A 3 -32.15 30.17 -41.88
CA VAL A 3 -31.11 29.39 -41.21
C VAL A 3 -31.46 29.30 -39.73
N ASN A 4 -31.53 28.09 -39.19
CA ASN A 4 -31.76 27.92 -37.77
C ASN A 4 -30.48 28.34 -37.00
N PRO A 5 -30.53 29.40 -36.16
CA PRO A 5 -29.32 29.93 -35.53
C PRO A 5 -28.74 28.99 -34.45
N LEU A 6 -29.55 28.10 -33.88
CA LEU A 6 -29.15 27.27 -32.76
C LEU A 6 -28.18 26.14 -33.19
N PRO A 7 -28.48 25.28 -34.20
CA PRO A 7 -27.52 24.27 -34.65
C PRO A 7 -26.24 24.88 -35.22
N LEU A 8 -26.33 26.05 -35.86
CA LEU A 8 -25.18 26.77 -36.41
C LEU A 8 -24.21 27.22 -35.31
N THR A 9 -24.73 27.85 -34.25
CA THR A 9 -23.90 28.36 -33.14
C THR A 9 -23.31 27.21 -32.32
N VAL A 10 -24.08 26.15 -32.05
CA VAL A 10 -23.61 24.95 -31.35
C VAL A 10 -22.54 24.20 -32.15
N GLY A 11 -22.75 24.04 -33.46
CA GLY A 11 -21.77 23.38 -34.33
C GLY A 11 -20.45 24.16 -34.42
N LEU A 12 -20.51 25.48 -34.53
CA LEU A 12 -19.31 26.33 -34.56
C LEU A 12 -18.56 26.31 -33.22
N LEU A 13 -19.27 26.36 -32.10
CA LEU A 13 -18.68 26.24 -30.76
C LEU A 13 -17.98 24.88 -30.57
N LEU A 14 -18.63 23.79 -31.01
CA LEU A 14 -18.08 22.45 -30.92
C LEU A 14 -16.78 22.31 -31.72
N LEU A 15 -16.72 22.87 -32.93
CA LEU A 15 -15.49 22.91 -33.73
C LEU A 15 -14.35 23.67 -33.04
N LEU A 16 -14.64 24.81 -32.39
CA LEU A 16 -13.65 25.60 -31.67
C LEU A 16 -13.09 24.85 -30.45
N VAL A 17 -13.96 24.24 -29.63
CA VAL A 17 -13.56 23.44 -28.47
C VAL A 17 -12.74 22.23 -28.91
N THR A 18 -13.12 21.60 -30.01
CA THR A 18 -12.41 20.44 -30.59
C THR A 18 -11.03 20.82 -31.08
N ALA A 19 -10.92 21.91 -31.84
CA ALA A 19 -9.65 22.42 -32.34
C ALA A 19 -8.70 22.75 -31.17
N TYR A 20 -9.22 23.41 -30.13
CA TYR A 20 -8.46 23.68 -28.91
C TYR A 20 -8.00 22.39 -28.20
N GLY A 21 -8.89 21.39 -28.09
CA GLY A 21 -8.58 20.08 -27.50
C GLY A 21 -7.45 19.36 -28.24
N ILE A 22 -7.50 19.33 -29.58
CA ILE A 22 -6.46 18.71 -30.42
C ILE A 22 -5.13 19.45 -30.28
N LEU A 23 -5.16 20.79 -30.32
CA LEU A 23 -3.96 21.62 -30.13
C LEU A 23 -3.31 21.37 -28.77
N ARG A 24 -4.11 21.21 -27.72
CA ARG A 24 -3.63 20.92 -26.37
C ARG A 24 -3.09 19.49 -26.27
N ALA A 25 -3.81 18.51 -26.79
CA ALA A 25 -3.38 17.10 -26.83
C ALA A 25 -2.02 16.94 -27.53
N ARG A 26 -1.82 17.59 -28.68
CA ARG A 26 -0.54 17.59 -29.41
C ARG A 26 0.64 18.18 -28.63
N ARG A 27 0.42 19.21 -27.80
CA ARG A 27 1.50 19.76 -26.96
C ARG A 27 1.99 18.73 -25.94
N TYR A 28 1.07 17.95 -25.36
CA TYR A 28 1.43 16.91 -24.41
C TYR A 28 1.99 15.65 -25.08
N TYR A 29 1.66 15.41 -26.37
CA TYR A 29 2.18 14.27 -27.13
C TYR A 29 3.72 14.23 -27.18
N GLY A 30 4.36 15.38 -27.39
CA GLY A 30 5.82 15.48 -27.47
C GLY A 30 6.54 15.21 -26.14
N LEU A 31 5.83 15.36 -25.01
CA LEU A 31 6.35 15.18 -23.66
C LEU A 31 5.98 13.82 -23.04
N ALA A 32 5.13 13.06 -23.73
CA ALA A 32 4.54 11.84 -23.22
C ALA A 32 5.41 10.60 -23.49
N ASP A 33 5.44 9.67 -22.54
CA ASP A 33 6.03 8.34 -22.70
C ASP A 33 5.19 7.45 -23.63
N SER A 34 5.75 6.32 -24.07
CA SER A 34 5.12 5.46 -25.10
C SER A 34 3.66 5.04 -24.83
N PRO A 35 3.22 4.74 -23.59
CA PRO A 35 1.81 4.40 -23.31
C PRO A 35 0.91 5.64 -23.39
N THR A 36 1.35 6.73 -22.77
CA THR A 36 0.65 8.03 -22.76
C THR A 36 0.48 8.59 -24.17
N ARG A 37 1.44 8.36 -25.09
CA ARG A 37 1.28 8.71 -26.52
C ARG A 37 0.15 7.95 -27.19
N ARG A 38 -0.05 6.67 -26.89
CA ARG A 38 -1.16 5.88 -27.45
C ARG A 38 -2.51 6.39 -26.95
N PHE A 39 -2.61 6.74 -25.66
CA PHE A 39 -3.80 7.38 -25.09
C PHE A 39 -4.10 8.73 -25.75
N ILE A 40 -3.09 9.60 -25.89
CA ILE A 40 -3.25 10.90 -26.56
C ILE A 40 -3.70 10.71 -28.02
N THR A 41 -3.16 9.71 -28.72
CA THR A 41 -3.59 9.38 -30.10
C THR A 41 -5.06 8.96 -30.12
N GLY A 42 -5.50 8.12 -29.18
CA GLY A 42 -6.91 7.73 -29.03
C GLY A 42 -7.83 8.91 -28.73
N LEU A 43 -7.38 9.84 -27.89
CA LEU A 43 -8.10 11.09 -27.59
C LEU A 43 -8.17 12.02 -28.80
N GLU A 44 -7.12 12.11 -29.63
CA GLU A 44 -7.15 12.88 -30.87
C GLU A 44 -8.15 12.29 -31.87
N VAL A 45 -8.19 10.96 -32.03
CA VAL A 45 -9.17 10.27 -32.88
C VAL A 45 -10.60 10.52 -32.37
N ALA A 46 -10.81 10.51 -31.06
CA ALA A 46 -12.07 10.87 -30.42
C ALA A 46 -12.50 12.32 -30.75
N LEU A 47 -11.60 13.28 -30.56
CA LEU A 47 -11.92 14.68 -30.80
C LEU A 47 -12.26 14.92 -32.28
N VAL A 48 -11.57 14.25 -33.21
CA VAL A 48 -11.89 14.34 -34.64
C VAL A 48 -13.25 13.71 -34.96
N LEU A 49 -13.53 12.50 -34.50
CA LEU A 49 -14.77 11.80 -34.84
C LEU A 49 -16.03 12.48 -34.27
N PHE A 50 -15.97 13.02 -33.05
CA PHE A 50 -17.16 13.54 -32.38
C PHE A 50 -17.25 15.05 -32.50
N GLY A 51 -16.12 15.70 -32.29
CA GLY A 51 -16.04 17.14 -32.28
C GLY A 51 -16.09 17.73 -33.68
N PHE A 52 -15.24 17.22 -34.58
CA PHE A 52 -15.19 17.72 -35.95
C PHE A 52 -16.38 17.23 -36.76
N ALA A 53 -16.60 15.90 -36.83
CA ALA A 53 -17.70 15.36 -37.63
C ALA A 53 -19.08 15.78 -37.09
N GLY A 54 -19.28 15.78 -35.77
CA GLY A 54 -20.51 16.27 -35.13
C GLY A 54 -20.72 17.77 -35.33
N GLY A 55 -19.67 18.58 -35.22
CA GLY A 55 -19.75 20.04 -35.42
C GLY A 55 -20.08 20.41 -36.87
N THR A 56 -19.45 19.76 -37.85
CA THR A 56 -19.77 19.95 -39.27
C THR A 56 -21.20 19.53 -39.59
N MET A 57 -21.68 18.42 -39.01
CA MET A 57 -23.04 17.94 -39.24
C MET A 57 -24.12 18.84 -38.62
N MET A 58 -23.87 19.39 -37.42
CA MET A 58 -24.75 20.38 -36.78
C MET A 58 -24.89 21.64 -37.62
N ILE A 59 -23.79 22.09 -38.25
CA ILE A 59 -23.82 23.21 -39.19
C ILE A 59 -24.65 22.83 -40.43
N LEU A 60 -24.48 21.63 -41.00
CA LEU A 60 -25.28 21.17 -42.14
C LEU A 60 -26.78 21.09 -41.81
N MET A 61 -27.15 20.64 -40.61
CA MET A 61 -28.55 20.63 -40.14
C MET A 61 -29.18 22.03 -40.08
N ALA A 62 -28.39 23.07 -39.78
CA ALA A 62 -28.87 24.45 -39.79
C ALA A 62 -29.39 24.89 -41.18
N PHE A 63 -28.96 24.21 -42.25
CA PHE A 63 -29.32 24.52 -43.64
C PHE A 63 -30.26 23.48 -44.29
N LEU A 64 -30.17 22.20 -43.92
CA LEU A 64 -30.90 21.10 -44.58
C LEU A 64 -32.21 20.65 -43.88
N GLY A 65 -32.49 21.11 -42.65
CA GLY A 65 -33.72 20.75 -41.91
C GLY A 65 -33.65 19.43 -41.13
N GLU A 66 -34.74 19.07 -40.43
CA GLU A 66 -34.78 18.07 -39.34
C GLU A 66 -34.71 16.58 -39.76
N GLY A 67 -34.67 16.28 -41.06
CA GLY A 67 -34.84 14.90 -41.57
C GLY A 67 -33.70 13.91 -41.30
N LEU A 68 -32.59 14.35 -40.68
CA LEU A 68 -31.36 13.54 -40.52
C LEU A 68 -31.01 13.20 -39.07
N PHE A 69 -31.87 13.50 -38.10
CA PHE A 69 -31.57 13.38 -36.67
C PHE A 69 -31.16 11.97 -36.22
N LEU A 70 -31.94 10.94 -36.59
CA LEU A 70 -31.73 9.55 -36.16
C LEU A 70 -30.44 8.93 -36.71
N LEU A 71 -30.06 9.24 -37.96
CA LEU A 71 -28.82 8.72 -38.55
C LEU A 71 -27.59 9.33 -37.87
N VAL A 72 -27.67 10.59 -37.46
CA VAL A 72 -26.58 11.29 -36.78
C VAL A 72 -26.41 10.78 -35.35
N GLU A 73 -27.49 10.58 -34.62
CA GLU A 73 -27.44 9.99 -33.28
C GLU A 73 -26.84 8.58 -33.30
N LEU A 74 -27.20 7.76 -34.29
CA LEU A 74 -26.64 6.41 -34.45
C LEU A 74 -25.12 6.46 -34.66
N VAL A 75 -24.63 7.38 -35.51
CA VAL A 75 -23.18 7.54 -35.78
C VAL A 75 -22.43 8.01 -34.53
N LEU A 76 -22.99 8.96 -33.77
CA LEU A 76 -22.39 9.47 -32.54
C LEU A 76 -22.35 8.40 -31.44
N ILE A 77 -23.44 7.65 -31.24
CA ILE A 77 -23.50 6.56 -30.27
C ILE A 77 -22.52 5.44 -30.65
N THR A 78 -22.44 5.09 -31.94
CA THR A 78 -21.50 4.06 -32.42
C THR A 78 -20.05 4.49 -32.20
N GLY A 79 -19.73 5.76 -32.49
CA GLY A 79 -18.44 6.34 -32.16
C GLY A 79 -18.16 6.24 -30.66
N PHE A 80 -19.14 6.57 -29.81
CA PHE A 80 -18.99 6.59 -28.34
C PHE A 80 -18.64 5.20 -27.82
N LEU A 81 -19.37 4.19 -28.27
CA LEU A 81 -19.11 2.80 -27.91
C LEU A 81 -17.73 2.33 -28.40
N PHE A 82 -17.28 2.79 -29.57
CA PHE A 82 -15.95 2.46 -30.08
C PHE A 82 -14.82 3.09 -29.24
N LEU A 83 -14.98 4.34 -28.78
CA LEU A 83 -14.04 4.96 -27.85
C LEU A 83 -14.01 4.29 -26.49
N VAL A 84 -15.18 3.96 -25.95
CA VAL A 84 -15.27 3.22 -24.69
C VAL A 84 -14.55 1.87 -24.85
N ALA A 85 -14.78 1.14 -25.95
CA ALA A 85 -14.09 -0.11 -26.24
C ALA A 85 -12.56 0.07 -26.38
N LEU A 86 -12.09 1.12 -27.06
CA LEU A 86 -10.66 1.43 -27.16
C LEU A 86 -10.06 1.82 -25.80
N SER A 87 -10.78 2.57 -24.98
CA SER A 87 -10.33 2.97 -23.64
C SER A 87 -10.25 1.78 -22.69
N ILE A 88 -11.23 0.85 -22.77
CA ILE A 88 -11.21 -0.41 -22.02
C ILE A 88 -10.05 -1.30 -22.49
N ARG A 89 -9.83 -1.45 -23.80
CA ARG A 89 -8.68 -2.21 -24.33
C ARG A 89 -7.34 -1.61 -23.94
N TYR A 90 -7.22 -0.28 -23.93
CA TYR A 90 -6.02 0.40 -23.45
C TYR A 90 -5.82 0.16 -21.95
N LEU A 91 -6.89 0.26 -21.16
CA LEU A 91 -6.83 -0.04 -19.73
C LEU A 91 -6.48 -1.52 -19.50
N GLU A 92 -7.00 -2.44 -20.30
CA GLU A 92 -6.65 -3.86 -20.28
C GLU A 92 -5.18 -4.09 -20.66
N GLU A 93 -4.64 -3.46 -21.71
CA GLU A 93 -3.23 -3.61 -22.09
C GLU A 93 -2.27 -3.02 -21.05
N GLU A 94 -2.58 -1.85 -20.50
CA GLU A 94 -1.79 -1.23 -19.42
C GLU A 94 -1.89 -2.04 -18.13
N THR A 95 -3.10 -2.48 -17.76
CA THR A 95 -3.30 -3.33 -16.58
C THR A 95 -2.71 -4.71 -16.76
N GLN A 96 -2.70 -5.31 -17.95
CA GLN A 96 -2.07 -6.61 -18.23
C GLN A 96 -0.54 -6.49 -18.32
N GLY A 97 0.01 -5.36 -18.78
CA GLY A 97 1.44 -5.08 -18.70
C GLY A 97 1.92 -4.93 -17.25
N ILE A 98 1.12 -4.24 -16.42
CA ILE A 98 1.36 -4.07 -14.99
C ILE A 98 1.10 -5.38 -14.22
N TYR A 99 0.00 -6.10 -14.49
CA TYR A 99 -0.31 -7.40 -13.87
C TYR A 99 0.67 -8.49 -14.32
N GLY A 100 1.07 -8.49 -15.60
CA GLY A 100 2.00 -9.46 -16.19
C GLY A 100 3.39 -9.37 -15.57
N LYS A 101 3.95 -8.17 -15.44
CA LYS A 101 5.22 -7.93 -14.70
C LYS A 101 5.13 -8.26 -13.20
N LYS A 102 3.94 -8.11 -12.62
CA LYS A 102 3.65 -8.36 -11.20
C LYS A 102 3.42 -9.85 -10.90
N LEU A 103 2.91 -10.61 -11.87
CA LEU A 103 2.80 -12.08 -11.86
C LEU A 103 4.16 -12.76 -12.10
N THR A 104 5.06 -12.15 -12.87
CA THR A 104 6.45 -12.61 -13.04
C THR A 104 7.36 -12.27 -11.84
N GLY A 105 6.85 -11.55 -10.83
CA GLY A 105 7.56 -11.30 -9.58
C GLY A 105 8.70 -10.29 -9.68
N GLU A 106 8.68 -9.38 -10.67
CA GLU A 106 9.75 -8.38 -10.83
C GLU A 106 9.59 -7.13 -9.95
N THR A 107 8.43 -6.92 -9.30
CA THR A 107 8.18 -5.79 -8.39
C THR A 107 7.57 -6.23 -7.06
N GLY A 108 8.03 -7.35 -6.53
CA GLY A 108 7.69 -7.79 -5.18
C GLY A 108 8.96 -8.27 -4.51
N ILE A 109 9.03 -8.07 -3.18
CA ILE A 109 10.06 -8.60 -2.29
C ILE A 109 10.60 -9.91 -2.88
N LYS A 110 11.87 -9.92 -3.30
CA LYS A 110 12.45 -11.03 -4.06
C LYS A 110 12.22 -12.33 -3.28
N LYS A 111 12.20 -13.47 -3.98
CA LYS A 111 12.33 -14.79 -3.32
C LYS A 111 13.53 -14.68 -2.34
N SER A 112 13.26 -14.78 -1.04
CA SER A 112 14.15 -14.44 0.09
C SER A 112 14.70 -13.01 0.14
N ASP A 113 14.23 -12.22 1.10
CA ASP A 113 14.90 -11.00 1.55
C ASP A 113 15.03 -10.97 3.08
N VAL A 114 16.09 -10.30 3.54
CA VAL A 114 16.48 -10.22 4.95
C VAL A 114 16.55 -8.76 5.36
N PHE A 115 15.70 -8.37 6.31
CA PHE A 115 15.45 -6.99 6.70
C PHE A 115 15.86 -6.71 8.14
N LEU A 116 16.50 -5.56 8.33
CA LEU A 116 16.67 -4.93 9.64
C LEU A 116 15.67 -3.78 9.71
N VAL A 117 14.69 -3.90 10.60
CA VAL A 117 13.67 -2.88 10.83
C VAL A 117 13.99 -2.16 12.13
N GLU A 118 13.80 -0.85 12.13
CA GLU A 118 14.15 -0.01 13.29
C GLU A 118 12.93 0.21 14.18
N THR A 119 11.72 0.16 13.61
CA THR A 119 10.47 0.40 14.33
C THR A 119 9.50 -0.79 14.27
N THR A 120 8.64 -0.88 15.28
CA THR A 120 7.57 -1.90 15.31
C THR A 120 6.55 -1.72 14.18
N GLU A 121 6.32 -0.48 13.73
CA GLU A 121 5.36 -0.22 12.65
C GLU A 121 5.89 -0.71 11.29
N GLU A 122 7.18 -0.48 10.99
CA GLU A 122 7.84 -1.08 9.80
C GLU A 122 7.74 -2.61 9.82
N ALA A 123 8.07 -3.23 10.95
CA ALA A 123 7.96 -4.67 11.14
C ALA A 123 6.54 -5.18 10.86
N LYS A 124 5.55 -4.49 11.44
CA LYS A 124 4.13 -4.83 11.29
C LYS A 124 3.66 -4.71 9.86
N LEU A 125 4.12 -3.68 9.15
CA LEU A 125 3.75 -3.44 7.76
C LEU A 125 4.26 -4.57 6.85
N LEU A 126 5.53 -4.95 6.97
CA LEU A 126 6.11 -6.10 6.26
C LEU A 126 5.37 -7.41 6.60
N LEU A 127 5.16 -7.69 7.89
CA LEU A 127 4.52 -8.93 8.31
C LEU A 127 3.08 -9.05 7.79
N LYS A 128 2.34 -7.94 7.74
CA LYS A 128 1.00 -7.93 7.15
C LYS A 128 1.01 -8.15 5.65
N ALA A 129 2.01 -7.64 4.94
CA ALA A 129 2.18 -7.92 3.51
C ALA A 129 2.41 -9.43 3.29
N LEU A 130 3.27 -10.05 4.10
CA LEU A 130 3.56 -11.48 4.03
C LEU A 130 2.37 -12.36 4.43
N GLU A 131 1.62 -11.99 5.47
CA GLU A 131 0.39 -12.68 5.88
C GLU A 131 -0.64 -12.69 4.74
N ARG A 132 -0.81 -11.58 4.02
CA ARG A 132 -1.71 -11.48 2.86
C ARG A 132 -1.31 -12.36 1.68
N GLU A 133 -0.03 -12.65 1.52
CA GLU A 133 0.49 -13.61 0.53
C GLU A 133 0.42 -15.06 1.02
N ASN A 134 -0.23 -15.32 2.16
CA ASN A 134 -0.29 -16.62 2.84
C ASN A 134 1.11 -17.22 3.14
N VAL A 135 2.09 -16.36 3.43
CA VAL A 135 3.42 -16.81 3.86
C VAL A 135 3.35 -17.17 5.34
N PRO A 136 3.69 -18.41 5.74
CA PRO A 136 3.74 -18.82 7.13
C PRO A 136 4.74 -18.00 7.94
N ILE A 137 4.32 -17.51 9.10
CA ILE A 137 5.09 -16.62 9.99
C ILE A 137 5.48 -17.37 11.26
N PHE A 138 6.77 -17.35 11.56
CA PHE A 138 7.32 -17.74 12.84
C PHE A 138 7.88 -16.52 13.57
N VAL A 139 7.32 -16.25 14.76
CA VAL A 139 7.73 -15.16 15.63
C VAL A 139 8.58 -15.64 16.80
N ILE A 140 9.71 -14.96 17.03
CA ILE A 140 10.51 -15.02 18.25
C ILE A 140 10.42 -13.63 18.91
N SER A 141 9.82 -13.55 20.10
CA SER A 141 9.58 -12.27 20.76
C SER A 141 9.67 -12.37 22.28
N ARG A 142 10.10 -11.28 22.94
CA ARG A 142 9.97 -11.10 24.39
C ARG A 142 8.53 -10.80 24.83
N ARG A 143 7.66 -10.34 23.93
CA ARG A 143 6.25 -10.11 24.24
C ARG A 143 5.51 -11.44 24.30
N PRO A 144 4.60 -11.65 25.26
CA PRO A 144 3.72 -12.82 25.26
C PRO A 144 2.90 -12.89 23.95
N LYS A 145 2.53 -14.10 23.54
CA LYS A 145 1.82 -14.34 22.26
C LYS A 145 0.55 -13.51 22.13
N ASP A 146 -0.27 -13.44 23.17
CA ASP A 146 -1.57 -12.74 23.12
C ASP A 146 -1.39 -11.22 22.93
N ASP A 147 -0.40 -10.65 23.60
CA ASP A 147 -0.05 -9.23 23.45
C ASP A 147 0.54 -8.92 22.08
N TRP A 148 1.39 -9.80 21.58
CA TRP A 148 1.96 -9.68 20.24
C TRP A 148 0.86 -9.75 19.17
N THR A 149 0.00 -10.76 19.24
CA THR A 149 -1.12 -10.99 18.32
C THR A 149 -2.07 -9.79 18.31
N ARG A 150 -2.41 -9.25 19.49
CA ARG A 150 -3.25 -8.04 19.61
C ARG A 150 -2.61 -6.81 18.97
N LYS A 151 -1.30 -6.62 19.14
CA LYS A 151 -0.58 -5.44 18.63
C LYS A 151 -0.38 -5.48 17.11
N PHE A 152 0.03 -6.64 16.59
CA PHE A 152 0.31 -6.82 15.16
C PHE A 152 -0.97 -7.11 14.36
N GLY A 153 -1.97 -7.74 14.99
CA GLY A 153 -3.20 -8.17 14.33
C GLY A 153 -2.98 -9.36 13.40
N ILE A 154 -1.98 -10.19 13.71
CA ILE A 154 -1.52 -11.34 12.93
C ILE A 154 -1.48 -12.54 13.88
N ASN A 155 -1.99 -13.70 13.45
CA ASN A 155 -1.87 -14.93 14.22
C ASN A 155 -0.79 -15.85 13.60
N PRO A 156 0.43 -15.90 14.17
CA PRO A 156 1.52 -16.64 13.56
C PRO A 156 1.36 -18.15 13.76
N GLU A 157 1.79 -18.90 12.75
CA GLU A 157 1.80 -20.37 12.70
C GLU A 157 2.69 -20.95 13.80
N LYS A 158 3.76 -20.24 14.14
CA LYS A 158 4.66 -20.60 15.23
C LYS A 158 5.05 -19.38 16.05
N PHE A 159 5.16 -19.58 17.35
CA PHE A 159 5.55 -18.53 18.28
C PHE A 159 6.48 -19.10 19.36
N LEU A 160 7.64 -18.47 19.55
CA LEU A 160 8.50 -18.70 20.69
C LEU A 160 8.59 -17.43 21.52
N TRP A 161 8.29 -17.58 22.81
CA TRP A 161 8.36 -16.50 23.77
C TRP A 161 9.73 -16.51 24.47
N LEU A 162 10.51 -15.45 24.33
CA LEU A 162 11.78 -15.30 25.04
C LEU A 162 11.49 -15.05 26.52
N SER A 163 11.69 -16.07 27.37
CA SER A 163 11.42 -15.96 28.81
C SER A 163 12.19 -16.98 29.62
N GLY A 164 12.65 -16.56 30.81
CA GLY A 164 13.18 -17.49 31.81
C GLY A 164 12.10 -18.21 32.61
N VAL A 165 10.83 -17.83 32.47
CA VAL A 165 9.71 -18.45 33.18
C VAL A 165 9.25 -19.72 32.43
N PRO A 166 9.07 -20.87 33.11
CA PRO A 166 8.55 -22.08 32.49
C PRO A 166 7.16 -21.85 31.86
N HIS A 167 7.06 -22.08 30.55
CA HIS A 167 5.81 -21.99 29.79
C HIS A 167 5.92 -22.85 28.53
N LYS A 168 4.78 -23.35 28.02
CA LYS A 168 4.73 -24.30 26.88
C LYS A 168 5.50 -23.84 25.63
N HIS A 169 5.56 -22.54 25.40
CA HIS A 169 6.24 -21.92 24.25
C HIS A 169 7.39 -20.99 24.67
N ALA A 170 7.80 -21.02 25.94
CA ALA A 170 8.91 -20.21 26.39
C ALA A 170 10.24 -20.89 26.07
N VAL A 171 11.19 -20.10 25.58
CA VAL A 171 12.59 -20.50 25.42
C VAL A 171 13.44 -19.52 26.19
N ASN A 172 14.41 -20.06 26.94
CA ASN A 172 15.35 -19.24 27.68
C ASN A 172 16.18 -18.39 26.69
N PRO A 173 16.33 -17.08 26.92
CA PRO A 173 17.15 -16.19 26.10
C PRO A 173 18.58 -16.68 25.83
N SER A 174 19.18 -17.42 26.77
CA SER A 174 20.53 -17.98 26.61
C SER A 174 20.60 -19.17 25.65
N SER A 175 19.45 -19.78 25.33
CA SER A 175 19.35 -20.99 24.52
C SER A 175 19.23 -20.68 23.02
N LEU A 176 20.19 -19.92 22.48
CA LEU A 176 20.22 -19.54 21.06
C LEU A 176 20.19 -20.75 20.10
N HIS A 177 20.73 -21.90 20.53
CA HIS A 177 20.71 -23.14 19.76
C HIS A 177 19.27 -23.63 19.48
N ILE A 178 18.38 -23.57 20.48
CA ILE A 178 16.97 -23.96 20.35
C ILE A 178 16.25 -23.01 19.40
N LEU A 179 16.43 -21.69 19.59
CA LEU A 179 15.83 -20.68 18.71
C LEU A 179 16.23 -20.91 17.25
N ARG A 180 17.51 -21.23 17.02
CA ARG A 180 18.06 -21.52 15.70
C ARG A 180 17.45 -22.77 15.10
N GLU A 181 17.47 -23.89 15.83
CA GLU A 181 16.95 -25.17 15.37
C GLU A 181 15.47 -25.09 15.02
N GLU A 182 14.68 -24.43 15.87
CA GLU A 182 13.25 -24.25 15.64
C GLU A 182 12.96 -23.36 14.43
N ALA A 183 13.81 -22.36 14.14
CA ALA A 183 13.68 -21.49 12.97
C ALA A 183 14.11 -22.18 11.69
N VAL A 184 15.25 -22.89 11.71
CA VAL A 184 15.72 -23.69 10.57
C VAL A 184 14.72 -24.79 10.22
N LYS A 185 14.16 -25.46 11.22
CA LYS A 185 13.09 -26.45 11.01
C LYS A 185 11.85 -25.82 10.40
N PHE A 186 11.46 -24.63 10.85
CA PHE A 186 10.33 -23.91 10.26
C PHE A 186 10.57 -23.55 8.78
N MET A 187 11.77 -23.04 8.47
CA MET A 187 12.16 -22.69 7.10
C MET A 187 12.19 -23.90 6.17
N ARG A 188 12.66 -25.06 6.65
CA ARG A 188 12.72 -26.30 5.84
C ARG A 188 11.36 -26.94 5.58
N ASN A 189 10.38 -26.69 6.44
CA ASN A 189 9.06 -27.31 6.36
C ASN A 189 8.08 -26.53 5.46
N HIS A 190 8.49 -25.38 4.91
CA HIS A 190 7.64 -24.54 4.07
C HIS A 190 8.43 -24.05 2.86
N ASP A 191 7.81 -24.08 1.67
CA ASP A 191 8.42 -23.61 0.42
C ASP A 191 8.79 -22.11 0.45
N ARG A 192 8.07 -21.34 1.27
CA ARG A 192 8.37 -19.97 1.68
C ARG A 192 7.96 -19.81 3.14
N SER A 193 8.67 -18.99 3.89
CA SER A 193 8.34 -18.70 5.28
C SER A 193 8.89 -17.33 5.69
N ALA A 194 8.39 -16.79 6.79
CA ALA A 194 8.86 -15.53 7.36
C ALA A 194 9.29 -15.75 8.81
N ILE A 195 10.52 -15.37 9.14
CA ILE A 195 11.07 -15.43 10.50
C ILE A 195 11.15 -13.99 11.04
N TYR A 196 10.35 -13.69 12.05
CA TYR A 196 10.40 -12.42 12.76
C TYR A 196 11.10 -12.56 14.11
N ILE A 197 12.07 -11.70 14.38
CA ILE A 197 12.81 -11.70 15.65
C ILE A 197 12.78 -10.30 16.25
N GLU A 198 12.35 -10.21 17.50
CA GLU A 198 12.46 -8.99 18.32
C GLU A 198 12.91 -9.31 19.75
N GLY A 199 13.33 -8.26 20.48
CA GLY A 199 13.84 -8.42 21.83
C GLY A 199 15.35 -8.70 21.86
N ILE A 200 16.11 -8.14 20.92
CA ILE A 200 17.58 -8.27 20.88
C ILE A 200 18.20 -7.67 22.14
N GLU A 201 17.65 -6.56 22.63
CA GLU A 201 17.97 -5.98 23.92
C GLU A 201 17.82 -6.98 25.05
N TYR A 202 16.77 -7.79 24.98
CA TYR A 202 16.51 -8.79 25.99
C TYR A 202 17.54 -9.92 25.90
N LEU A 203 17.89 -10.37 24.69
CA LEU A 203 18.94 -11.37 24.48
C LEU A 203 20.30 -10.87 24.99
N MET A 204 20.63 -9.59 24.78
CA MET A 204 21.89 -8.99 25.23
C MET A 204 22.07 -8.96 26.75
N PHE A 205 20.98 -9.03 27.53
CA PHE A 205 21.10 -9.21 28.99
C PHE A 205 21.63 -10.58 29.41
N TYR A 206 21.53 -11.60 28.54
CA TYR A 206 21.91 -12.98 28.86
C TYR A 206 23.08 -13.50 28.03
N VAL A 207 23.30 -12.93 26.84
CA VAL A 207 24.29 -13.41 25.87
C VAL A 207 25.04 -12.23 25.29
N GLU A 208 26.35 -12.37 25.11
CA GLU A 208 27.16 -11.35 24.47
C GLU A 208 26.72 -11.10 23.02
N PHE A 209 26.78 -9.84 22.60
CA PHE A 209 26.37 -9.41 21.26
C PHE A 209 27.00 -10.24 20.14
N ASN A 210 28.29 -10.59 20.24
CA ASN A 210 28.97 -11.36 19.20
C ASN A 210 28.34 -12.74 18.96
N ALA A 211 27.84 -13.40 20.01
CA ALA A 211 27.14 -14.67 19.87
C ALA A 211 25.74 -14.48 19.28
N ILE A 212 25.03 -13.40 19.65
CA ILE A 212 23.74 -13.03 19.05
C ILE A 212 23.90 -12.70 17.56
N ALA A 213 24.92 -11.92 17.19
CA ALA A 213 25.20 -11.58 15.80
C ALA A 213 25.49 -12.83 14.96
N LYS A 214 26.34 -13.74 15.45
CA LYS A 214 26.59 -15.04 14.80
C LYS A 214 25.31 -15.86 14.61
N PHE A 215 24.45 -15.88 15.62
CA PHE A 215 23.15 -16.53 15.55
C PHE A 215 22.26 -15.91 14.45
N LEU A 216 22.14 -14.58 14.41
CA LEU A 216 21.35 -13.86 13.41
C LEU A 216 21.90 -14.07 11.99
N PHE A 217 23.22 -14.01 11.82
CA PHE A 217 23.86 -14.23 10.51
C PHE A 217 23.69 -15.66 10.02
N THR A 218 23.82 -16.64 10.93
CA THR A 218 23.53 -18.04 10.59
C THR A 218 22.08 -18.20 10.13
N LEU A 219 21.12 -17.59 10.82
CA LEU A 219 19.71 -17.66 10.42
C LEU A 219 19.43 -16.95 9.10
N ARG A 220 20.09 -15.81 8.85
CA ARG A 220 20.04 -15.11 7.57
C ARG A 220 20.50 -16.01 6.43
N ASP A 221 21.63 -16.69 6.59
CA ASP A 221 22.17 -17.57 5.57
C ASP A 221 21.19 -18.73 5.28
N TYR A 222 20.59 -19.32 6.32
CA TYR A 222 19.51 -20.29 6.14
C TYR A 222 18.29 -19.70 5.44
N ALA A 223 17.88 -18.47 5.78
CA ALA A 223 16.72 -17.83 5.18
C ALA A 223 16.92 -17.63 3.67
N LEU A 224 18.10 -17.13 3.26
CA LEU A 224 18.47 -16.96 1.85
C LEU A 224 18.47 -18.30 1.10
N VAL A 225 19.06 -19.35 1.68
CA VAL A 225 19.11 -20.68 1.05
C VAL A 225 17.72 -21.31 0.91
N ASN A 226 16.81 -21.08 1.86
CA ASN A 226 15.47 -21.68 1.86
C ASN A 226 14.39 -20.77 1.23
N GLY A 227 14.77 -19.64 0.60
CA GLY A 227 13.79 -18.74 0.00
C GLY A 227 12.88 -18.03 1.03
N ALA A 228 13.30 -17.97 2.30
CA ALA A 228 12.54 -17.41 3.40
C ALA A 228 12.85 -15.92 3.62
N TYR A 229 11.88 -15.21 4.19
CA TYR A 229 12.04 -13.85 4.67
C TYR A 229 12.56 -13.85 6.10
N MET A 230 13.48 -12.96 6.42
CA MET A 230 13.91 -12.72 7.80
C MET A 230 13.72 -11.26 8.14
N ILE A 231 13.06 -10.96 9.26
CA ILE A 231 12.79 -9.60 9.71
C ILE A 231 13.29 -9.49 11.14
N VAL A 232 14.26 -8.61 11.37
CA VAL A 232 14.92 -8.42 12.66
C VAL A 232 14.62 -7.00 13.15
N LEU A 233 13.91 -6.87 14.27
CA LEU A 233 13.67 -5.58 14.90
C LEU A 233 14.85 -5.20 15.79
N ALA A 234 15.61 -4.18 15.39
CA ALA A 234 16.71 -3.64 16.15
C ALA A 234 16.76 -2.11 15.99
N SER A 235 16.49 -1.37 17.07
CA SER A 235 16.58 0.09 17.04
C SER A 235 18.04 0.56 17.24
N PRO A 236 18.53 1.56 16.48
CA PRO A 236 19.84 2.18 16.72
C PRO A 236 19.92 2.91 18.07
N SER A 237 18.80 3.18 18.74
CA SER A 237 18.78 3.74 20.10
C SER A 237 19.11 2.73 21.21
N ILE A 238 19.04 1.44 20.88
CA ILE A 238 19.19 0.32 21.82
C ILE A 238 20.57 -0.33 21.70
N LEU A 239 21.10 -0.39 20.47
CA LEU A 239 22.42 -0.92 20.17
C LEU A 239 23.45 0.21 20.16
N ASP A 240 24.69 -0.10 20.56
CA ASP A 240 25.77 0.84 20.32
C ASP A 240 26.02 1.04 18.81
N LYS A 241 26.64 2.16 18.44
CA LYS A 241 26.86 2.52 17.02
C LYS A 241 27.62 1.43 16.25
N LYS A 242 28.55 0.72 16.91
CA LYS A 242 29.36 -0.33 16.29
C LYS A 242 28.52 -1.59 16.06
N GLN A 243 27.76 -2.01 17.06
CA GLN A 243 26.83 -3.15 17.01
C GLN A 243 25.78 -2.96 15.92
N PHE A 244 25.13 -1.80 15.87
CA PHE A 244 24.14 -1.50 14.83
C PHE A 244 24.77 -1.54 13.44
N THR A 245 25.96 -0.94 13.26
CA THR A 245 26.68 -0.96 11.97
C THR A 245 27.03 -2.38 11.54
N ILE A 246 27.37 -3.27 12.48
CA ILE A 246 27.65 -4.68 12.19
C ILE A 246 26.40 -5.37 11.64
N LEU A 247 25.24 -5.17 12.27
CA LEU A 247 23.98 -5.74 11.76
C LEU A 247 23.57 -5.12 10.43
N ALA A 248 23.57 -3.79 10.33
CA ALA A 248 23.13 -3.07 9.14
C ALA A 248 23.95 -3.38 7.86
N LYS A 249 25.16 -3.95 7.99
CA LYS A 249 25.95 -4.44 6.85
C LYS A 249 25.44 -5.76 6.28
N GLU A 250 24.83 -6.61 7.11
CA GLU A 250 24.37 -7.94 6.71
C GLU A 250 22.89 -7.95 6.31
N PHE A 251 22.12 -6.96 6.75
CA PHE A 251 20.69 -6.87 6.52
C PHE A 251 20.32 -5.63 5.69
N LYS A 252 19.28 -5.75 4.86
CA LYS A 252 18.75 -4.61 4.10
C LYS A 252 17.85 -3.76 4.98
N LYS A 253 17.81 -2.46 4.73
CA LYS A 253 16.69 -1.63 5.21
C LYS A 253 15.49 -1.88 4.30
N PRO A 254 14.27 -2.01 4.85
CA PRO A 254 13.08 -2.09 4.00
C PRO A 254 12.86 -0.76 3.27
N ASP A 255 12.49 -0.85 2.00
CA ASP A 255 11.92 0.26 1.25
C ASP A 255 10.42 0.31 1.60
N ILE A 256 10.02 1.26 2.44
CA ILE A 256 8.67 1.27 3.02
C ILE A 256 7.66 1.71 1.98
N GLU A 257 8.06 2.59 1.06
CA GLU A 257 7.28 3.03 -0.08
C GLU A 257 6.91 1.82 -0.97
N GLU A 258 7.86 0.93 -1.28
CA GLU A 258 7.59 -0.30 -2.05
C GLU A 258 6.59 -1.22 -1.33
N VAL A 259 6.72 -1.40 -0.02
CA VAL A 259 5.84 -2.31 0.74
C VAL A 259 4.44 -1.72 0.92
N GLU A 260 4.35 -0.39 1.10
CA GLU A 260 3.08 0.33 1.10
C GLU A 260 2.37 0.18 -0.25
N GLU A 261 3.08 0.34 -1.36
CA GLU A 261 2.52 0.13 -2.70
C GLU A 261 2.01 -1.31 -2.89
N ILE A 262 2.71 -2.33 -2.38
CA ILE A 262 2.22 -3.73 -2.39
C ILE A 262 0.92 -3.86 -1.59
N LEU A 263 0.85 -3.25 -0.40
CA LEU A 263 -0.32 -3.30 0.47
C LEU A 263 -1.53 -2.53 -0.09
N PHE A 264 -1.29 -1.37 -0.72
CA PHE A 264 -2.33 -0.51 -1.30
C PHE A 264 -2.80 -1.02 -2.66
N SER A 265 -1.91 -1.52 -3.50
CA SER A 265 -2.26 -1.98 -4.85
C SER A 265 -3.12 -3.24 -4.87
N LYS A 266 -3.10 -4.10 -3.83
CA LYS A 266 -4.11 -5.18 -3.72
C LYS A 266 -5.40 -4.71 -3.05
N ALA A 267 -5.34 -3.73 -2.15
CA ALA A 267 -6.52 -3.13 -1.51
C ALA A 267 -7.39 -2.35 -2.52
N PHE A 268 -6.78 -1.62 -3.45
CA PHE A 268 -7.49 -0.86 -4.47
C PHE A 268 -8.08 -1.72 -5.61
N PHE A 269 -7.44 -2.86 -5.94
CA PHE A 269 -7.81 -3.66 -7.10
C PHE A 269 -8.51 -4.98 -6.75
N GLY A 270 -8.56 -5.36 -5.46
CA GLY A 270 -9.26 -6.55 -4.97
C GLY A 270 -10.73 -6.33 -4.57
N GLY A 271 -11.29 -5.12 -4.80
CA GLY A 271 -12.67 -4.81 -4.45
C GLY A 271 -12.84 -4.44 -2.97
N ILE A 272 -12.50 -3.20 -2.62
CA ILE A 272 -13.04 -2.61 -1.38
C ILE A 272 -14.46 -2.13 -1.69
N THR A 273 -15.46 -2.77 -1.08
CA THR A 273 -16.81 -2.21 -0.98
C THR A 273 -16.76 -0.99 -0.06
N ARG A 274 -17.62 0.01 -0.32
CA ARG A 274 -17.70 1.26 0.47
C ARG A 274 -17.77 1.03 1.99
N GLU A 275 -18.28 -0.12 2.43
CA GLU A 275 -18.40 -0.51 3.83
C GLU A 275 -17.06 -0.68 4.56
N ASP A 276 -16.01 -1.16 3.89
CA ASP A 276 -14.69 -1.29 4.52
C ASP A 276 -13.93 0.03 4.54
N LEU A 277 -14.19 0.90 3.56
CA LEU A 277 -13.71 2.29 3.56
C LEU A 277 -14.37 3.09 4.71
N ASP A 278 -15.67 2.91 4.93
CA ASP A 278 -16.42 3.56 6.00
C ASP A 278 -16.02 3.06 7.39
N LYS A 279 -15.64 1.78 7.53
CA LYS A 279 -15.05 1.25 8.79
C LYS A 279 -13.66 1.83 9.08
N LEU A 280 -12.85 2.09 8.06
CA LEU A 280 -11.55 2.73 8.20
C LEU A 280 -11.68 4.21 8.56
N ILE A 281 -12.56 4.95 7.87
CA ILE A 281 -12.82 6.37 8.12
C ILE A 281 -13.53 6.56 9.48
N GLY A 282 -14.45 5.66 9.84
CA GLY A 282 -15.17 5.68 11.10
C GLY A 282 -14.26 5.47 12.32
N LYS A 283 -13.26 4.60 12.23
CA LYS A 283 -12.27 4.42 13.32
C LYS A 283 -11.41 5.67 13.53
N THR A 284 -11.10 6.41 12.47
CA THR A 284 -10.30 7.63 12.55
C THR A 284 -11.08 8.79 13.20
N LYS A 285 -12.38 8.93 12.88
CA LYS A 285 -13.26 9.96 13.46
C LYS A 285 -13.62 9.69 14.94
N VAL A 286 -13.80 8.43 15.32
CA VAL A 286 -14.06 8.04 16.73
C VAL A 286 -12.81 8.24 17.59
N LYS A 287 -11.61 8.03 17.02
CA LYS A 287 -10.35 8.27 17.72
C LYS A 287 -10.08 9.77 17.91
N SER A 288 -10.43 10.63 16.94
CA SER A 288 -10.25 12.09 17.08
C SER A 288 -11.20 12.71 18.10
N ARG A 289 -12.48 12.28 18.15
CA ARG A 289 -13.45 12.76 19.16
C ARG A 289 -13.07 12.38 20.59
N LYS A 290 -12.58 11.16 20.82
CA LYS A 290 -12.16 10.73 22.16
C LYS A 290 -10.90 11.44 22.66
N SER A 291 -10.03 11.89 21.76
CA SER A 291 -8.86 12.70 22.14
C SER A 291 -9.22 14.15 22.45
N GLU A 292 -10.29 14.71 21.88
CA GLU A 292 -10.74 16.08 22.19
C GLU A 292 -11.53 16.15 23.51
N GLU A 293 -12.35 15.13 23.83
CA GLU A 293 -13.12 15.06 25.09
C GLU A 293 -12.24 14.91 26.34
N GLN A 294 -11.09 14.24 26.26
CA GLN A 294 -10.19 14.07 27.41
C GLN A 294 -9.27 15.27 27.69
N THR A 295 -9.14 16.20 26.75
CA THR A 295 -8.36 17.44 26.95
C THR A 295 -9.20 18.61 27.50
N GLY A 296 -10.53 18.47 27.59
CA GLY A 296 -11.45 19.54 28.03
C GLY A 296 -11.79 19.59 29.52
N GLU A 297 -11.55 18.52 30.29
CA GLU A 297 -12.01 18.41 31.70
C GLU A 297 -10.94 18.71 32.77
N GLY A 298 -9.74 19.14 32.39
CA GLY A 298 -8.61 19.28 33.32
C GLY A 298 -8.38 20.65 33.97
N ASN A 299 -9.14 21.71 33.63
CA ASN A 299 -8.81 23.07 34.05
C ASN A 299 -10.06 23.87 34.51
N ALA A 300 -10.68 23.48 35.62
CA ALA A 300 -11.55 24.37 36.38
C ALA A 300 -11.85 23.82 37.80
N SER A 301 -10.91 23.98 38.75
CA SER A 301 -11.22 24.24 40.17
C SER A 301 -9.95 24.22 41.03
N ASP A 302 -9.27 25.35 41.16
CA ASP A 302 -8.66 25.71 42.46
C ASP A 302 -8.46 27.23 42.54
N SER A 303 -9.51 27.93 42.99
CA SER A 303 -9.35 29.25 43.59
C SER A 303 -10.54 29.57 44.49
N GLY A 304 -10.29 29.54 45.80
CA GLY A 304 -10.97 30.43 46.75
C GLY A 304 -11.98 29.79 47.69
N SER A 305 -11.57 29.50 48.92
CA SER A 305 -12.29 29.97 50.12
C SER A 305 -11.46 29.76 51.38
N LYS A 306 -10.82 30.84 51.85
CA LYS A 306 -10.37 31.01 53.24
C LYS A 306 -11.17 32.16 53.84
N GLU A 307 -12.10 31.83 54.73
CA GLU A 307 -12.78 32.63 55.78
C GLU A 307 -14.07 31.86 56.10
N GLY A 308 -14.50 31.57 57.33
CA GLY A 308 -14.07 31.88 58.68
C GLY A 308 -15.27 31.58 59.60
N SER A 309 -15.05 30.89 60.73
CA SER A 309 -15.88 30.87 61.95
C SER A 309 -15.43 29.70 62.81
N ARG A 310 -14.75 29.91 63.95
CA ARG A 310 -15.35 30.19 65.27
C ARG A 310 -16.52 29.27 65.60
N SER A 311 -16.33 28.42 66.60
CA SER A 311 -17.16 28.17 67.79
C SER A 311 -17.26 26.67 68.09
N GLY A 312 -16.91 26.27 69.31
CA GLY A 312 -17.16 24.93 69.85
C GLY A 312 -15.89 24.17 70.16
#